data_AF-A0A9E3QG63-F1
#
_entry.id   AF-A0A9E3QG63-F1
#
_cell.length_a   1.000
_cell.length_b   1.000
_cell.length_c   1.000
_cell.angle_alpha   90.00
_cell.angle_beta   90.00
_cell.angle_gamma   90.00
#
_symmetry.space_group_name_H-M   'P 1'
#
loop_
_entity.id
_entity.type
_entity.pdbx_description
1 polymer ?
#
loop_
_entity_poly.entity_id
_entity_poly.type
_entity_poly.pdbx_seq_one_letter_code
_entity_poly.pdbx_strand_id
1 'polypeptide(L)'
;MHHLSFAELLILGLAGLALALILKPSFRAGLSETLRHLGGHRTLLIVLAVLVAAPVLPPRGLIPVIVVAVIVLCVLAWLREFTYLMRLRDGVFPGHFDKLIWALLLMVLPPLGILAFWSYRHAHWADAKPEQVEAVHDWV
;
A
#
# COMPACT_ATOMS: atom_id res chain seq x y z
N MET A 1 -37.62 15.70 10.28
CA MET A 1 -36.52 15.50 11.26
C MET A 1 -36.08 14.05 11.16
N HIS A 2 -34.89 13.78 10.62
CA HIS A 2 -34.39 12.41 10.52
C HIS A 2 -33.79 12.03 11.88
N HIS A 3 -34.41 11.07 12.56
CA HIS A 3 -33.85 10.49 13.78
C HIS A 3 -32.65 9.62 13.40
N LEU A 4 -31.46 9.99 13.87
CA LEU A 4 -30.28 9.16 13.78
C LEU A 4 -30.56 7.85 14.50
N SER A 5 -30.40 6.75 13.78
CA SER A 5 -30.58 5.41 14.34
C SER A 5 -29.47 5.10 15.35
N PHE A 6 -29.77 4.26 16.33
CA PHE A 6 -28.77 3.81 17.32
C PHE A 6 -27.52 3.22 16.67
N ALA A 7 -27.67 2.54 15.53
CA ALA A 7 -26.57 2.00 14.75
C ALA A 7 -25.63 3.11 14.20
N GLU A 8 -26.17 4.24 13.75
CA GLU A 8 -25.36 5.37 13.27
C GLU A 8 -24.57 6.02 14.39
N LEU A 9 -25.16 6.15 15.58
CA LEU A 9 -24.46 6.64 16.77
C LEU A 9 -23.32 5.71 17.18
N LEU A 10 -23.53 4.39 17.09
CA LEU A 10 -22.53 3.40 17.41
C LEU A 10 -21.38 3.39 16.40
N ILE A 11 -21.68 3.55 15.10
CA ILE A 11 -20.68 3.68 14.03
C ILE A 11 -19.87 4.96 14.20
N LEU A 12 -20.51 6.10 14.49
CA LEU A 12 -19.82 7.36 14.74
C LEU A 12 -18.93 7.28 15.99
N GLY A 13 -19.39 6.59 17.04
CA GLY A 13 -18.60 6.32 18.24
C GLY A 13 -17.36 5.47 17.96
N LEU A 14 -17.51 4.38 17.21
CA LEU A 14 -16.40 3.51 16.80
C LEU A 14 -15.43 4.22 15.85
N ALA A 15 -15.93 5.00 14.90
CA ALA A 15 -15.10 5.78 13.98
C ALA A 15 -14.31 6.86 14.73
N GLY A 16 -14.93 7.55 15.67
CA GLY A 16 -14.27 8.51 16.55
C GLY A 16 -13.21 7.87 17.44
N LEU A 17 -13.50 6.68 17.99
CA LEU A 17 -12.56 5.91 18.80
C LEU A 17 -11.37 5.42 17.95
N ALA A 18 -11.63 4.88 16.76
CA ALA A 18 -10.60 4.46 15.82
C ALA A 18 -9.72 5.63 15.41
N LEU A 19 -10.33 6.79 15.11
CA LEU A 19 -9.60 8.01 14.78
C LEU A 19 -8.76 8.52 15.95
N ALA A 20 -9.30 8.50 17.17
CA ALA A 20 -8.58 8.88 18.39
C ALA A 20 -7.40 7.95 18.68
N LEU A 21 -7.58 6.64 18.47
CA LEU A 21 -6.51 5.65 18.61
C LEU A 21 -5.44 5.83 17.53
N ILE A 22 -5.84 6.11 16.29
CA ILE A 22 -4.92 6.42 15.18
C ILE A 22 -4.17 7.72 15.43
N LEU A 23 -4.76 8.72 16.09
CA LEU A 23 -4.10 9.99 16.41
C LEU A 23 -3.14 9.87 17.61
N LYS A 24 -3.29 8.84 18.45
CA LYS A 24 -2.47 8.67 19.65
C LYS A 24 -1.04 8.21 19.27
N PRO A 25 0.00 9.02 19.55
CA PRO A 25 1.37 8.73 19.09
C PRO A 25 1.96 7.44 19.68
N SER A 26 1.55 7.06 20.90
CA SER A 26 1.95 5.79 21.53
C SER A 26 1.40 4.57 20.78
N PHE A 27 0.21 4.67 20.19
CA PHE A 27 -0.38 3.60 19.39
C PHE A 27 0.30 3.51 18.03
N ARG A 28 0.62 4.66 17.40
CA ARG A 28 1.39 4.69 16.15
C ARG A 28 2.75 4.02 16.27
N ALA A 29 3.46 4.25 17.38
CA ALA A 29 4.77 3.65 17.63
C ALA A 29 4.69 2.12 17.82
N GLY A 30 3.73 1.64 18.62
CA GLY A 30 3.52 0.19 18.79
C GLY A 30 3.05 -0.51 17.52
N LEU A 31 2.17 0.16 16.75
CA LEU A 31 1.70 -0.34 15.46
C LEU A 31 2.84 -0.37 14.43
N SER A 32 3.72 0.62 14.40
CA SER A 32 4.86 0.64 13.46
C SER A 32 5.88 -0.44 13.77
N GLU A 33 6.12 -0.75 15.04
CA GLU A 33 7.03 -1.81 15.47
C GLU A 33 6.47 -3.19 15.09
N THR A 34 5.17 -3.41 15.34
CA THR A 34 4.48 -4.65 14.99
C THR A 34 4.36 -4.83 13.46
N LEU A 35 4.11 -3.73 12.73
CA LEU A 35 4.04 -3.74 11.27
C LEU A 35 5.40 -3.87 10.58
N ARG A 36 6.50 -3.49 11.25
CA ARG A 36 7.87 -3.73 10.78
C ARG A 36 8.20 -5.23 10.79
N HIS A 37 7.75 -5.96 11.79
CA HIS A 37 7.94 -7.42 11.87
C HIS A 37 7.10 -8.20 10.84
N LEU A 38 5.95 -7.67 10.44
CA LEU A 38 5.05 -8.25 9.43
C LEU A 38 5.27 -7.69 8.02
N GLY A 39 6.49 -7.23 7.69
CA GLY A 39 6.82 -6.51 6.45
C GLY A 39 6.37 -7.18 5.12
N GLY A 40 6.20 -8.51 5.09
CA GLY A 40 5.65 -9.24 3.93
C GLY A 40 4.13 -9.39 3.92
N HIS A 41 3.46 -9.33 5.07
CA HIS A 41 2.03 -9.64 5.23
C HIS A 41 1.16 -8.41 5.48
N ARG A 42 1.74 -7.21 5.40
CA ARG A 42 1.05 -5.93 5.66
C ARG A 42 -0.18 -5.73 4.77
N THR A 43 -0.08 -6.07 3.49
CA THR A 43 -1.20 -6.06 2.54
C THR A 43 -2.27 -7.08 2.91
N LEU A 44 -1.86 -8.27 3.37
CA LEU A 44 -2.76 -9.35 3.76
C LEU A 44 -3.54 -8.99 5.03
N LEU A 45 -2.92 -8.33 6.00
CA LEU A 45 -3.59 -7.82 7.19
C LEU A 45 -4.63 -6.74 6.87
N ILE A 46 -4.35 -5.84 5.93
CA ILE A 46 -5.30 -4.80 5.51
C ILE A 46 -6.50 -5.44 4.80
N VAL A 47 -6.24 -6.38 3.89
CA VAL A 47 -7.29 -7.14 3.20
C VAL A 47 -8.14 -7.92 4.22
N LEU A 48 -7.50 -8.59 5.19
CA LEU A 48 -8.17 -9.33 6.25
C LEU A 48 -9.04 -8.42 7.14
N ALA A 49 -8.51 -7.26 7.54
CA ALA A 49 -9.26 -6.30 8.35
C ALA A 49 -10.51 -5.77 7.61
N VAL A 50 -10.39 -5.49 6.30
CA VAL A 50 -11.52 -5.08 5.46
C VAL A 50 -12.56 -6.21 5.34
N LEU A 51 -12.11 -7.45 5.13
CA LEU A 51 -12.97 -8.64 5.07
C LEU A 51 -13.74 -8.88 6.38
N VAL A 52 -13.08 -8.72 7.53
CA VAL A 52 -13.69 -8.88 8.85
C VAL A 52 -14.67 -7.74 9.17
N ALA A 53 -14.41 -6.53 8.70
CA ALA A 53 -15.28 -5.38 8.91
C ALA A 53 -16.51 -5.34 7.97
N ALA A 54 -16.40 -5.95 6.78
CA ALA A 54 -17.46 -5.99 5.76
C ALA A 54 -18.85 -6.46 6.26
N PRO A 55 -19.00 -7.54 7.05
CA PRO A 55 -20.31 -8.00 7.50
C PRO A 55 -20.99 -7.11 8.56
N VAL A 56 -20.24 -6.20 9.20
CA VAL A 56 -20.77 -5.29 10.23
C VAL A 56 -21.36 -4.02 9.59
N LEU A 57 -21.06 -3.77 8.32
CA LEU A 57 -21.49 -2.57 7.60
C LEU A 57 -22.86 -2.77 6.95
N PRO A 58 -23.76 -1.78 7.00
CA PRO A 58 -25.01 -1.83 6.25
C PRO A 58 -24.69 -1.87 4.73
N PRO A 59 -25.51 -2.53 3.90
CA PRO A 59 -25.23 -2.71 2.47
C PRO A 59 -24.97 -1.41 1.71
N ARG A 60 -25.60 -0.31 2.14
CA ARG A 60 -25.42 1.04 1.57
C ARG A 60 -24.05 1.64 1.85
N GLY A 61 -23.38 1.24 2.93
CA GLY A 61 -22.04 1.70 3.30
C GLY A 61 -20.91 0.82 2.78
N LEU A 62 -21.23 -0.37 2.24
CA LEU A 62 -20.24 -1.36 1.83
C LEU A 62 -19.47 -0.92 0.56
N ILE A 63 -20.18 -0.36 -0.43
CA ILE A 63 -19.58 0.14 -1.68
C ILE A 63 -18.52 1.21 -1.42
N PRO A 64 -18.78 2.33 -0.71
CA PRO A 64 -17.77 3.35 -0.47
C PRO A 64 -16.59 2.81 0.35
N VAL A 65 -16.82 1.89 1.30
CA VAL A 65 -15.74 1.25 2.06
C VAL A 65 -14.84 0.39 1.16
N ILE A 66 -15.41 -0.40 0.25
CA ILE A 66 -14.63 -1.16 -0.73
C ILE A 66 -13.83 -0.21 -1.62
N VAL A 67 -14.44 0.86 -2.13
CA VAL A 67 -13.75 1.83 -2.99
C VAL A 67 -12.56 2.46 -2.26
N VAL A 68 -12.76 2.91 -1.02
CA VAL A 68 -11.67 3.46 -0.19
C VAL A 68 -10.60 2.41 0.07
N ALA A 69 -10.96 1.17 0.40
CA ALA A 69 -10.01 0.08 0.61
C ALA A 69 -9.18 -0.18 -0.64
N VAL A 70 -9.79 -0.23 -1.83
CA VAL A 70 -9.09 -0.41 -3.11
C VAL A 70 -8.14 0.75 -3.40
N ILE A 71 -8.58 2.00 -3.17
CA ILE A 71 -7.70 3.18 -3.34
C ILE A 71 -6.50 3.10 -2.40
N VAL A 72 -6.72 2.77 -1.12
CA VAL A 72 -5.64 2.63 -0.13
C VAL A 72 -4.67 1.53 -0.54
N LEU A 73 -5.17 0.36 -0.97
CA LEU A 73 -4.33 -0.74 -1.43
C LEU A 73 -3.53 -0.35 -2.68
N CYS A 74 -4.14 0.39 -3.62
CA CYS A 74 -3.47 0.89 -4.82
C CYS A 74 -2.35 1.87 -4.45
N VAL A 75 -2.59 2.81 -3.55
CA VAL A 75 -1.58 3.77 -3.06
C VAL A 75 -0.44 3.06 -2.33
N LEU A 76 -0.75 2.04 -1.53
CA LEU A 76 0.28 1.26 -0.82
C LEU A 76 1.13 0.44 -1.79
N ALA A 77 0.51 -0.19 -2.79
CA ALA A 77 1.23 -0.91 -3.85
C ALA A 77 2.11 0.05 -4.66
N TRP A 78 1.57 1.20 -5.02
CA TRP A 78 2.30 2.27 -5.69
C TRP A 78 3.53 2.71 -4.90
N LEU A 79 3.35 3.04 -3.61
CA LEU A 79 4.43 3.52 -2.77
C LEU A 79 5.53 2.47 -2.60
N ARG A 80 5.15 1.19 -2.49
CA ARG A 80 6.09 0.07 -2.41
C ARG A 80 6.94 -0.03 -3.68
N GLU A 81 6.32 -0.07 -4.86
CA GLU A 81 7.03 -0.20 -6.13
C GLU A 81 7.87 1.04 -6.44
N PHE A 82 7.34 2.25 -6.17
CA PHE A 82 8.07 3.49 -6.32
C PHE A 82 9.29 3.55 -5.40
N THR A 83 9.16 3.13 -4.14
CA THR A 83 10.30 3.07 -3.21
C THR A 83 11.33 2.04 -3.65
N TYR A 84 10.90 0.90 -4.17
CA TYR A 84 11.79 -0.11 -4.74
C TYR A 84 12.59 0.46 -5.91
N LEU A 85 11.91 1.12 -6.86
CA LEU A 85 12.55 1.80 -7.99
C LEU A 85 13.58 2.84 -7.53
N MET A 86 13.25 3.66 -6.54
CA MET A 86 14.14 4.71 -6.05
C MET A 86 15.37 4.17 -5.31
N ARG A 87 15.31 2.94 -4.77
CA ARG A 87 16.43 2.28 -4.11
C ARG A 87 17.43 1.66 -5.06
N LEU A 88 17.05 1.40 -6.32
CA LEU A 88 17.96 0.86 -7.31
C LEU A 88 18.92 1.94 -7.83
N ARG A 89 20.20 1.61 -7.97
CA ARG A 89 21.19 2.45 -8.66
C ARG A 89 20.85 2.63 -10.14
N ASP A 90 21.20 3.78 -10.70
CA ASP A 90 20.86 4.13 -12.10
C ASP A 90 21.50 3.17 -13.12
N GLY A 91 22.67 2.61 -12.79
CA GLY A 91 23.36 1.64 -13.64
C GLY A 91 22.66 0.29 -13.78
N VAL A 92 21.69 -0.03 -12.92
CA VAL A 92 20.96 -1.31 -12.96
C VAL A 92 20.02 -1.40 -14.18
N PHE A 93 19.63 -0.26 -14.74
CA PHE A 93 18.79 -0.21 -15.92
C PHE A 93 19.63 -0.18 -17.20
N PRO A 94 19.18 -0.84 -18.29
CA PRO A 94 19.93 -0.86 -19.54
C PRO A 94 20.04 0.53 -20.19
N GLY A 95 19.03 1.39 -20.03
CA GLY A 95 19.05 2.77 -20.51
C GLY A 95 19.35 3.80 -19.41
N HIS A 96 20.12 4.84 -19.75
CA HIS A 96 20.48 5.94 -18.83
C HIS A 96 19.25 6.68 -18.26
N PHE A 97 18.15 6.73 -19.00
CA PHE A 97 16.91 7.43 -18.60
C PHE A 97 15.78 6.50 -18.17
N ASP A 98 15.97 5.19 -18.17
CA ASP A 98 14.89 4.22 -17.93
C ASP A 98 14.28 4.39 -16.53
N LYS A 99 15.12 4.68 -15.53
CA LYS A 99 14.64 4.94 -14.16
C LYS A 99 13.71 6.15 -14.10
N LEU A 100 14.03 7.22 -14.83
CA LEU A 100 13.18 8.41 -14.92
C LEU A 100 11.86 8.10 -15.62
N ILE A 101 11.92 7.32 -16.71
CA ILE A 101 10.72 6.87 -17.43
C ILE A 101 9.82 6.04 -16.52
N TRP A 102 10.38 5.10 -15.76
CA TRP A 102 9.61 4.31 -14.79
C TRP A 102 9.02 5.16 -13.66
N ALA A 103 9.79 6.12 -13.14
CA ALA A 103 9.31 7.04 -12.10
C ALA A 103 8.15 7.90 -12.61
N LEU A 104 8.28 8.42 -13.84
CA LEU A 104 7.24 9.20 -14.50
C LEU A 104 6.00 8.36 -14.79
N LEU A 105 6.18 7.13 -15.28
CA LEU A 105 5.08 6.22 -15.57
C LEU A 105 4.30 5.86 -14.29
N LEU A 106 5.01 5.62 -13.19
CA LEU A 106 4.38 5.40 -11.88
C LEU A 106 3.64 6.64 -11.38
N MET A 107 4.15 7.86 -11.60
CA MET A 107 3.47 9.08 -11.18
C MET A 107 2.22 9.40 -12.01
N VAL A 108 2.31 9.29 -13.33
CA VAL A 108 1.24 9.74 -14.25
C VAL A 108 0.17 8.68 -14.44
N LEU A 109 0.54 7.39 -14.44
CA LEU A 109 -0.39 6.28 -14.57
C LEU A 109 -0.19 5.26 -13.44
N PRO A 110 -0.56 5.56 -12.19
CA PRO A 110 -0.27 4.67 -11.05
C PRO A 110 -0.73 3.23 -11.25
N PRO A 111 -1.99 2.92 -11.63
CA PRO A 111 -2.41 1.52 -11.75
C PRO A 111 -1.69 0.79 -12.90
N LEU A 112 -1.48 1.44 -14.05
CA LEU A 112 -0.79 0.80 -15.18
C LEU A 112 0.72 0.72 -14.95
N GLY A 113 1.32 1.76 -14.40
CA GLY A 113 2.74 1.84 -14.07
C GLY A 113 3.15 0.78 -13.05
N ILE A 114 2.31 0.52 -12.04
CA ILE A 114 2.55 -0.58 -11.08
C ILE A 114 2.59 -1.91 -11.81
N LEU A 115 1.58 -2.22 -12.64
CA LEU A 115 1.51 -3.51 -13.34
C LEU A 115 2.67 -3.69 -14.33
N ALA A 116 2.99 -2.64 -15.09
CA ALA A 116 4.08 -2.65 -16.05
C ALA A 116 5.44 -2.80 -15.36
N PHE A 117 5.71 -2.03 -14.30
CA PHE A 117 6.95 -2.11 -13.55
C PHE A 117 7.08 -3.45 -12.82
N TRP A 118 5.99 -3.95 -12.24
CA TRP A 118 5.97 -5.25 -11.58
C TRP A 118 6.29 -6.39 -12.57
N SER A 119 5.68 -6.37 -13.75
CA SER A 119 5.98 -7.33 -14.83
C SER A 119 7.44 -7.24 -15.28
N TYR A 120 7.93 -6.01 -15.52
CA TYR A 120 9.32 -5.77 -15.89
C TYR A 120 10.31 -6.28 -14.82
N ARG A 121 10.07 -5.96 -13.55
CA ARG A 121 10.86 -6.43 -12.41
C ARG A 121 10.86 -7.95 -12.32
N HIS A 122 9.72 -8.59 -12.52
CA HIS A 122 9.63 -10.05 -12.44
C HIS A 122 10.41 -10.75 -13.56
N ALA A 123 10.48 -10.13 -14.76
CA ALA A 123 11.26 -10.64 -15.87
C ALA A 123 12.78 -10.46 -15.71
N HIS A 124 13.23 -9.39 -15.05
CA HIS A 124 14.66 -9.05 -14.96
C HIS A 124 15.31 -9.42 -13.61
N TRP A 125 14.54 -9.36 -12.52
CA TRP A 125 15.04 -9.46 -11.15
C TRP A 125 14.06 -10.25 -10.27
N ALA A 126 13.87 -11.53 -10.61
CA ALA A 126 12.89 -12.44 -10.01
C ALA A 126 12.92 -12.47 -8.46
N ASP A 127 12.17 -11.54 -7.86
CA ASP A 127 12.07 -11.27 -6.41
C ASP A 127 13.37 -10.97 -5.67
N ALA A 128 14.42 -10.60 -6.40
CA ALA A 128 15.66 -10.11 -5.80
C ALA A 128 15.40 -8.82 -5.03
N LYS A 129 16.03 -8.70 -3.85
CA LYS A 129 16.04 -7.43 -3.11
C LYS A 129 16.90 -6.41 -3.83
N PRO A 130 16.66 -5.09 -3.67
CA PRO A 130 17.47 -4.06 -4.32
C PRO A 130 18.97 -4.26 -4.10
N GLU A 131 19.38 -4.59 -2.86
CA GLU A 131 20.78 -4.86 -2.53
C GLU A 131 21.39 -6.06 -3.30
N GLN A 132 20.59 -7.06 -3.65
CA GLN A 132 21.05 -8.24 -4.39
C GLN A 132 21.18 -7.93 -5.87
N VAL A 133 20.27 -7.11 -6.41
CA VAL A 133 20.32 -6.67 -7.81
C VAL A 133 21.58 -5.85 -8.08
N GLU A 134 21.90 -4.93 -7.16
CA GLU A 134 23.11 -4.11 -7.26
C GLU A 134 24.37 -4.95 -7.14
N ALA A 135 24.40 -5.89 -6.18
CA ALA A 135 25.54 -6.78 -5.99
C ALA A 135 25.87 -7.57 -7.25
N VAL A 136 24.87 -8.06 -8.00
CA VAL A 136 25.10 -8.79 -9.27
C VAL A 136 25.71 -7.90 -10.34
N HIS A 137 25.34 -6.62 -10.38
CA HIS A 137 25.76 -5.74 -11.45
C HIS A 137 27.16 -5.13 -11.23
N ASP A 138 27.62 -5.02 -9.98
CA ASP A 138 28.95 -4.52 -9.65
C ASP A 138 30.10 -5.49 -10.04
N TRP A 139 29.80 -6.75 -10.38
CA TRP A 139 30.79 -7.75 -10.84
C TRP A 139 31.00 -7.78 -12.36
N VAL A 140 30.23 -6.99 -13.12
CA VAL A 140 30.28 -6.93 -14.60
C VAL A 140 30.87 -5.61 -15.04
#